data_AF-A0A367GTP1-F1
#
_entry.id   AF-A0A367GTP1-F1
#
_cell.length_a   1.000
_cell.length_b   1.000
_cell.length_c   1.000
_cell.angle_alpha   90.00
_cell.angle_beta   90.00
_cell.angle_gamma   90.00
#
_symmetry.space_group_name_H-M   'P 1'
#
loop_
_entity.id
_entity.type
_entity.pdbx_description
1 polymer ?
#
loop_
_entity_poly.entity_id
_entity_poly.type
_entity_poly.pdbx_seq_one_letter_code
_entity_poly.pdbx_strand_id
1 'polypeptide(L)'
;MHRLLNYNVLIDDFVRHLTITPVNELLPSGDYYSTGIYKIHEGNVGMGQVVFDLETDDWEYDGYGELTHKQVEDIAAFIRKHRYDGDNEE
;
A
#
# COMPACT_ATOMS: atom_id res chain seq x y z
N MET A 1 2.57 -1.72 16.75
CA MET A 1 2.93 -2.78 15.78
C MET A 1 2.30 -2.39 14.45
N HIS A 2 3.08 -2.21 13.38
CA HIS A 2 2.50 -1.83 12.08
C HIS A 2 1.93 -3.06 11.39
N ARG A 3 0.70 -2.95 10.90
CA ARG A 3 -0.03 -4.06 10.28
C ARG A 3 0.45 -4.22 8.83
N LEU A 4 1.15 -5.31 8.57
CA LEU A 4 1.42 -5.76 7.21
C LEU A 4 0.10 -6.12 6.55
N LEU A 5 -0.11 -5.64 5.33
CA LEU A 5 -1.29 -5.95 4.54
C LEU A 5 -0.90 -6.98 3.47
N ASN A 6 -1.53 -8.15 3.53
CA ASN A 6 -1.34 -9.21 2.53
C ASN A 6 -2.48 -9.15 1.53
N TYR A 7 -2.13 -9.11 0.24
CA TYR A 7 -3.09 -8.96 -0.84
C TYR A 7 -2.81 -9.99 -1.95
N ASN A 8 -3.85 -10.66 -2.44
CA ASN A 8 -3.73 -11.60 -3.55
C ASN A 8 -4.26 -10.93 -4.82
N VAL A 9 -3.45 -10.91 -5.87
CA VAL A 9 -3.83 -10.35 -7.18
C VAL A 9 -3.71 -11.41 -8.25
N LEU A 10 -4.61 -11.41 -9.24
CA LEU A 10 -4.50 -12.27 -10.41
C LEU A 10 -3.70 -11.54 -11.50
N ILE A 11 -2.54 -12.08 -11.91
CA ILE A 11 -1.69 -11.59 -13.01
C ILE A 11 -1.42 -12.77 -13.95
N ASP A 12 -1.73 -12.61 -15.24
CA ASP A 12 -1.51 -13.64 -16.28
C ASP A 12 -2.08 -15.03 -15.91
N ASP A 13 -3.30 -15.07 -15.37
CA ASP A 13 -3.98 -16.27 -14.87
C ASP A 13 -3.34 -16.95 -13.64
N PHE A 14 -2.32 -16.35 -13.04
CA PHE A 14 -1.71 -16.80 -11.79
C PHE A 14 -2.09 -15.91 -10.61
N VAL A 15 -2.39 -16.53 -9.47
CA VAL A 15 -2.54 -15.82 -8.20
C VAL A 15 -1.14 -15.46 -7.69
N ARG A 16 -0.88 -14.16 -7.61
CA ARG A 16 0.34 -13.57 -7.07
C ARG A 16 0.09 -13.03 -5.66
N HIS A 17 1.06 -13.22 -4.78
CA HIS A 17 0.98 -12.82 -3.38
C HIS A 17 1.78 -11.54 -3.15
N LEU A 18 1.06 -10.44 -2.92
CA LEU A 18 1.65 -9.14 -2.67
C LEU A 18 1.67 -8.84 -1.16
N THR A 19 2.81 -8.34 -0.70
CA THR A 19 3.01 -7.78 0.63
C THR A 19 3.06 -6.27 0.52
N ILE A 20 2.17 -5.59 1.22
CA ILE A 20 2.08 -4.14 1.26
C ILE A 20 2.53 -3.66 2.64
N THR A 21 3.55 -2.80 2.65
CA THR A 21 4.17 -2.30 3.87
C THR A 21 4.03 -0.77 3.92
N PRO A 22 3.41 -0.20 4.97
CA PRO A 22 3.37 1.25 5.13
C PRO A 22 4.77 1.78 5.43
N VAL A 23 5.12 2.90 4.81
CA VAL A 23 6.31 3.68 5.16
C VAL A 23 5.88 4.73 6.17
N ASN A 24 6.53 4.72 7.33
CA ASN A 24 6.33 5.74 8.36
C ASN A 24 7.65 6.44 8.59
N GLU A 25 7.59 7.74 8.82
CA GLU A 25 8.76 8.55 9.13
C GLU A 25 8.77 8.92 10.61
N LEU A 26 9.98 9.03 11.17
CA LEU A 26 10.20 9.41 12.56
C LEU A 26 10.35 10.93 12.62
N LEU A 27 9.45 11.60 13.33
CA LEU A 27 9.58 13.00 13.65
C LEU A 27 10.77 13.22 14.61
N PRO A 28 11.37 14.43 14.60
CA PRO A 28 12.38 14.80 15.59
C PRO A 28 11.91 14.66 17.05
N SER A 29 10.60 14.68 17.30
CA SER A 29 9.99 14.45 18.62
C SER A 29 10.05 12.99 19.10
N GLY A 30 10.35 12.05 18.20
CA GLY A 30 10.34 10.61 18.48
C GLY A 30 9.03 9.92 18.10
N ASP A 31 8.03 10.66 17.59
CA ASP A 31 6.76 10.10 17.13
C ASP A 31 6.84 9.65 15.67
N TYR A 32 6.17 8.55 15.33
CA TYR A 32 6.03 8.11 13.95
C TYR A 32 4.78 8.71 13.32
N TYR A 33 4.86 9.17 12.07
CA TYR A 33 3.70 9.56 11.27
C TYR A 33 3.61 8.75 9.98
N SER A 34 2.37 8.54 9.52
CA SER A 34 2.12 7.91 8.23
C SER A 34 2.42 8.88 7.10
N THR A 35 3.33 8.50 6.21
CA THR A 35 3.71 9.34 5.05
C THR A 35 2.71 9.24 3.90
N GLY A 36 1.73 8.32 3.98
CA GLY A 36 0.86 7.99 2.86
C GLY A 36 1.50 7.05 1.83
N ILE A 37 2.77 6.67 2.01
CA ILE A 37 3.50 5.81 1.08
C ILE A 37 3.38 4.35 1.52
N TYR A 38 3.02 3.48 0.58
CA TYR A 38 2.89 2.04 0.78
C TYR A 38 3.73 1.30 -0.25
N LYS A 39 4.72 0.54 0.22
CA LYS A 39 5.59 -0.26 -0.66
C LYS A 39 4.97 -1.61 -0.95
N ILE A 40 5.00 -2.02 -2.22
CA ILE A 40 4.45 -3.27 -2.70
C ILE A 40 5.60 -4.20 -3.07
N HIS A 41 5.56 -5.41 -2.53
CA HIS A 41 6.56 -6.44 -2.80
C HIS A 41 5.90 -7.78 -3.13
N GLU A 42 6.48 -8.54 -4.04
CA GLU A 42 6.19 -9.96 -4.24
C GLU A 42 7.39 -10.78 -3.75
N GLY A 43 7.27 -11.38 -2.58
CA GLY A 43 8.42 -12.02 -1.91
C GLY A 43 9.54 -11.01 -1.66
N ASN A 44 10.68 -11.19 -2.35
CA ASN A 44 11.85 -10.29 -2.25
C ASN A 44 11.92 -9.27 -3.41
N VAL A 45 10.95 -9.28 -4.33
CA VAL A 45 10.91 -8.40 -5.49
C VAL A 45 10.11 -7.15 -5.15
N GLY A 46 10.71 -5.97 -5.31
CA GLY A 46 10.00 -4.70 -5.19
C GLY A 46 9.19 -4.42 -6.45
N MET A 47 7.87 -4.36 -6.31
CA MET A 47 6.94 -4.13 -7.43
C MET A 47 6.74 -2.63 -7.67
N GLY A 48 6.88 -1.82 -6.61
CA GLY A 48 6.70 -0.38 -6.66
C GLY A 48 6.15 0.16 -5.34
N GLN A 49 5.57 1.35 -5.40
CA GLN A 49 4.89 1.94 -4.26
C GLN A 49 3.64 2.71 -4.69
N VAL A 50 2.63 2.71 -3.83
CA VAL A 50 1.45 3.56 -3.92
C VAL A 50 1.60 4.71 -2.94
N VAL A 51 1.44 5.93 -3.43
CA VAL A 51 1.49 7.16 -2.63
C VAL A 51 0.09 7.71 -2.55
N PHE A 52 -0.46 7.83 -1.34
CA PHE A 52 -1.73 8.50 -1.10
C PHE A 52 -1.49 9.95 -0.70
N ASP A 53 -2.18 10.86 -1.38
CA ASP A 53 -2.35 12.22 -0.90
C ASP A 53 -3.31 12.20 0.29
N LEU A 54 -2.87 12.69 1.45
CA LEU A 54 -3.67 12.67 2.68
C LEU A 54 -4.74 13.76 2.69
N GLU A 55 -4.62 14.78 1.84
CA GLU A 55 -5.53 15.92 1.74
C GLU A 55 -6.59 15.69 0.66
N THR A 56 -6.21 15.18 -0.51
CA THR A 56 -7.14 14.97 -1.63
C THR A 56 -7.67 13.55 -1.74
N ASP A 57 -7.08 12.59 -1.00
CA ASP A 57 -7.41 11.17 -1.06
C ASP A 57 -7.20 10.57 -2.47
N ASP A 58 -6.42 11.26 -3.31
CA ASP A 58 -5.86 10.75 -4.54
C ASP A 58 -4.71 9.78 -4.27
N TRP A 59 -4.40 8.95 -5.27
CA TRP A 59 -3.30 8.02 -5.20
C TRP A 59 -2.49 8.02 -6.50
N GLU A 60 -1.18 7.82 -6.36
CA GLU A 60 -0.24 7.64 -7.47
C GLU A 60 0.53 6.32 -7.29
N TYR A 61 0.93 5.71 -8.39
CA TYR A 61 1.75 4.50 -8.39
C TYR A 61 3.05 4.71 -9.17
N ASP A 62 4.17 4.56 -8.47
CA ASP A 62 5.54 4.76 -8.98
C ASP A 62 6.27 3.41 -9.19
N GLY A 63 5.53 2.38 -9.63
CA GLY A 63 6.09 1.05 -9.85
C GLY A 63 6.33 0.71 -11.32
N TYR A 64 7.17 -0.31 -11.54
CA TYR A 64 7.55 -0.74 -12.88
C TYR A 64 6.65 -1.87 -13.38
N GLY A 65 5.86 -1.59 -14.43
CA GLY A 65 5.49 -2.47 -15.55
C GLY A 65 4.74 -3.80 -15.33
N GLU A 66 4.71 -4.38 -14.13
CA GLU A 66 4.12 -5.70 -13.91
C GLU A 66 2.67 -5.65 -13.43
N LEU A 67 2.22 -4.49 -12.92
CA LEU A 67 0.84 -4.27 -12.51
C LEU A 67 0.11 -3.39 -13.54
N THR A 68 -1.04 -3.87 -14.00
CA THR A 68 -1.98 -3.09 -14.81
C THR A 68 -2.63 -1.99 -13.97
N HIS A 69 -3.08 -0.92 -14.61
CA HIS A 69 -3.77 0.18 -13.93
C HIS A 69 -4.94 -0.29 -13.05
N LYS A 70 -5.73 -1.25 -13.53
CA LYS A 70 -6.85 -1.84 -12.78
C LYS A 70 -6.39 -2.58 -11.51
N GLN A 71 -5.31 -3.35 -11.59
CA GLN A 71 -4.77 -4.06 -10.43
C GLN A 71 -4.23 -3.09 -9.38
N VAL A 72 -3.60 -2.00 -9.83
CA VAL A 72 -3.12 -0.95 -8.93
C VAL A 72 -4.29 -0.21 -8.27
N GLU A 73 -5.36 0.07 -9.02
CA GLU A 73 -6.60 0.64 -8.48
C GLU A 73 -7.22 -0.27 -7.40
N ASP A 74 -7.29 -1.59 -7.64
CA ASP A 74 -7.80 -2.54 -6.65
C ASP A 74 -6.91 -2.59 -5.38
N ILE A 75 -5.59 -2.50 -5.53
CA ILE A 75 -4.63 -2.41 -4.42
C ILE A 75 -4.82 -1.10 -3.65
N ALA A 76 -4.98 0.02 -4.34
CA ALA A 76 -5.21 1.31 -3.72
C ALA A 76 -6.52 1.32 -2.92
N ALA A 77 -7.60 0.78 -3.49
CA ALA A 77 -8.88 0.62 -2.80
C ALA A 77 -8.76 -0.27 -1.55
N PHE A 78 -7.97 -1.35 -1.64
CA PHE A 78 -7.70 -2.24 -0.50
C PHE A 78 -6.92 -1.52 0.62
N ILE A 79 -5.86 -0.79 0.28
CA ILE A 79 -5.08 0.01 1.25
C ILE A 79 -5.98 1.04 1.91
N ARG A 80 -6.75 1.78 1.11
CA ARG A 80 -7.68 2.80 1.59
C ARG A 80 -8.66 2.22 2.61
N LYS A 81 -9.31 1.09 2.31
CA LYS A 81 -10.23 0.43 3.25
C LYS A 81 -9.54 0.07 4.58
N HIS A 82 -8.34 -0.50 4.52
CA HIS A 82 -7.61 -0.91 5.72
C HIS A 82 -6.98 0.24 6.50
N ARG A 83 -6.75 1.38 5.85
CA ARG A 83 -6.33 2.63 6.51
C ARG A 83 -7.45 3.17 7.41
N TYR A 84 -8.70 3.13 6.96
CA TYR A 84 -9.86 3.60 7.72
C TYR A 84 -10.39 2.59 8.76
N ASP A 85 -10.17 1.28 8.55
CA ASP A 85 -10.50 0.25 9.56
C ASP A 85 -9.59 0.30 10.81
N GLY A 86 -8.48 1.05 10.78
CA GLY A 86 -7.65 1.31 11.96
C GLY A 86 -8.21 2.39 12.91
N ASP A 87 -9.24 3.11 12.49
CA ASP A 87 -9.93 4.17 13.27
C ASP A 87 -11.29 3.74 13.82
N ASN A 88 -11.74 2.50 13.54
CA ASN A 88 -12.99 1.94 14.05
C ASN A 88 -12.75 0.60 14.79
N GLU A 89 -11.98 0.63 15.87
CA GLU A 89 -12.17 -0.32 16.96
C GLU A 89 -12.77 0.47 18.15
N GLU A 90 -14.09 0.66 18.13
CA GLU A 90 -14.91 0.93 19.34
C GLU A 90 -15.19 -0.38 20.09
#